data_AF-A0A6C0HKW6-F1
#
_entry.id   AF-A0A6C0HKW6-F1
#
_cell.length_a   1.000
_cell.length_b   1.000
_cell.length_c   1.000
_cell.angle_alpha   90.00
_cell.angle_beta   90.00
_cell.angle_gamma   90.00
#
_symmetry.space_group_name_H-M   'P 1'
#
loop_
_entity.id
_entity.type
_entity.pdbx_description
1 polymer ?
#
loop_
_entity_poly.entity_id
_entity_poly.type
_entity_poly.pdbx_seq_one_letter_code
_entity_poly.pdbx_strand_id
1 'polypeptide(L)'
;MSSEDSPVKVALRAWIALDDEARKLAARAKEIREEKQTLSGVVLAFMRENDVDDFKLENTGGTISRSVRTVKPALKRATIRTQLLLEFADQPQRVSQVLRAIEGIPEDGGADDVGSVVVQKELLTRRVAKK
;
A
#
# COMPACT_ATOMS: atom_id res chain seq x y z
N MET A 1 24.25 5.89 46.28
CA MET A 1 22.85 5.42 46.17
C MET A 1 22.42 5.75 44.75
N SER A 2 22.50 4.77 43.86
CA SER A 2 22.58 4.99 42.41
C SER A 2 21.24 4.75 41.72
N SER A 3 20.89 5.71 40.86
CA SER A 3 20.12 5.52 39.62
C SER A 3 18.62 5.25 39.75
N GLU A 4 17.83 6.27 40.07
CA GLU A 4 16.48 6.36 39.49
C GLU A 4 16.64 6.65 37.99
N ASP A 5 16.41 5.65 37.15
CA ASP A 5 16.40 5.85 35.70
C ASP A 5 15.26 6.80 35.34
N SER A 6 15.59 7.96 34.75
CA SER A 6 14.60 8.94 34.29
C SER A 6 13.48 8.27 33.50
N PRO A 7 12.20 8.65 33.68
CA PRO A 7 11.06 8.09 32.95
C PRO A 7 11.26 8.03 31.43
N VAL A 8 12.00 9.00 30.87
CA VAL A 8 12.36 9.06 29.46
C VAL A 8 13.26 7.88 29.05
N LYS A 9 14.25 7.51 29.88
CA LYS A 9 15.14 6.38 29.59
C LYS A 9 14.39 5.05 29.58
N VAL A 10 13.44 4.88 30.50
CA VAL A 10 12.58 3.68 30.57
C VAL A 10 11.71 3.59 29.30
N ALA A 11 11.05 4.69 28.94
CA ALA A 11 10.23 4.76 27.73
C ALA A 11 11.03 4.48 26.45
N LEU A 12 12.22 5.06 26.31
CA LEU A 12 13.10 4.82 25.17
C LEU A 12 13.53 3.35 25.06
N ARG A 13 13.91 2.70 26.17
CA ARG A 13 14.29 1.28 26.16
C ARG A 13 13.11 0.39 25.76
N ALA A 14 11.92 0.64 26.32
CA ALA A 14 10.72 -0.10 25.97
C ALA A 14 10.35 0.09 24.49
N TRP A 15 10.40 1.33 24.00
CA TRP A 15 10.11 1.64 22.60
C TRP A 15 11.11 0.97 21.64
N ILE A 16 12.41 0.98 21.96
CA ILE A 16 13.46 0.29 21.19
C ILE A 16 13.20 -1.22 21.13
N ALA A 17 12.83 -1.84 22.26
CA ALA A 17 12.54 -3.27 22.31
C ALA A 17 11.35 -3.65 21.42
N LEU A 18 10.27 -2.85 21.46
CA LEU A 18 9.10 -3.03 20.61
C LEU A 18 9.43 -2.79 19.12
N ASP A 19 10.24 -1.78 18.79
CA ASP A 19 10.70 -1.54 17.41
C ASP A 19 11.51 -2.73 16.88
N ASP A 20 12.38 -3.33 17.70
CA ASP A 20 13.15 -4.52 17.32
C ASP A 20 12.27 -5.76 17.12
N GLU A 21 11.27 -5.97 17.97
CA GLU A 21 10.28 -7.04 17.80
C GLU A 21 9.45 -6.85 16.53
N ALA A 22 8.95 -5.64 16.29
CA ALA A 22 8.19 -5.31 15.09
C ALA A 22 9.00 -5.56 13.81
N ARG A 23 10.30 -5.22 13.80
CA ARG A 23 11.20 -5.51 12.68
C ARG A 23 11.39 -7.01 12.45
N LYS A 24 11.56 -7.80 13.51
CA LYS A 24 11.67 -9.27 13.42
C LYS A 24 10.39 -9.89 12.86
N LEU A 25 9.24 -9.48 13.38
CA LEU A 25 7.94 -9.96 12.89
C LEU A 25 7.69 -9.55 11.44
N ALA A 26 8.06 -8.33 11.05
CA ALA A 26 7.94 -7.88 9.67
C ALA A 26 8.81 -8.71 8.71
N ALA A 27 10.05 -9.04 9.12
CA ALA A 27 10.93 -9.92 8.34
C ALA A 27 10.31 -11.32 8.21
N ARG A 28 9.84 -11.92 9.30
CA ARG A 28 9.19 -13.24 9.26
C ARG A 28 7.91 -13.24 8.42
N ALA A 29 7.10 -12.19 8.53
CA ALA A 29 5.90 -12.03 7.72
C ALA A 29 6.22 -11.86 6.23
N LYS A 30 7.38 -11.30 5.89
CA LYS A 30 7.86 -11.24 4.51
C LYS A 30 8.21 -12.64 4.00
N GLU A 31 9.02 -13.41 4.74
CA GLU A 31 9.37 -14.79 4.40
C GLU A 31 8.12 -15.66 4.20
N ILE A 32 7.16 -15.60 5.13
CA ILE A 32 5.90 -16.36 5.03
C ILE A 32 5.12 -15.98 3.78
N ARG A 33 5.08 -14.69 3.39
CA ARG A 33 4.41 -14.26 2.15
C ARG A 33 5.11 -14.82 0.92
N GLU A 34 6.43 -14.81 0.88
CA GLU A 34 7.22 -15.34 -0.24
C GLU A 34 7.05 -16.86 -0.39
N GLU A 35 7.08 -17.59 0.72
CA GLU A 35 6.84 -19.04 0.75
C GLU A 35 5.40 -19.36 0.31
N LYS A 36 4.41 -18.65 0.86
CA LYS A 36 3.00 -18.79 0.44
C LYS A 36 2.83 -18.51 -1.04
N GLN A 37 3.49 -17.49 -1.58
CA GLN A 37 3.41 -17.15 -2.99
C GLN A 37 4.02 -18.25 -3.88
N THR A 38 5.13 -18.84 -3.44
CA THR A 38 5.77 -19.98 -4.12
C THR A 38 4.83 -21.18 -4.17
N LEU A 39 4.26 -21.57 -3.02
CA LEU A 39 3.30 -22.67 -2.93
C LEU A 39 2.03 -22.40 -3.75
N SER A 40 1.53 -21.16 -3.71
CA SER A 40 0.37 -20.76 -4.52
C SER A 40 0.66 -20.91 -6.01
N GLY A 41 1.88 -20.61 -6.46
CA GLY A 41 2.31 -20.82 -7.84
C GLY A 41 2.24 -22.29 -8.26
N VAL A 42 2.72 -23.20 -7.41
CA VAL A 42 2.66 -24.66 -7.64
C VAL A 42 1.21 -25.12 -7.75
N VAL A 43 0.35 -24.74 -6.79
CA VAL A 43 -1.07 -25.12 -6.79
C VAL A 43 -1.79 -24.58 -8.04
N LEU A 44 -1.57 -23.31 -8.40
CA LEU A 44 -2.19 -22.71 -9.59
C LEU A 44 -1.68 -23.30 -10.91
N ALA A 45 -0.43 -23.77 -10.97
CA ALA A 45 0.10 -24.49 -12.13
C ALA A 45 -0.63 -25.82 -12.29
N PHE A 46 -0.71 -26.61 -11.21
CA PHE A 46 -1.45 -27.87 -11.20
C PHE A 46 -2.92 -27.68 -11.59
N MET A 47 -3.62 -26.71 -11.00
CA MET A 47 -5.03 -26.40 -11.32
C MET A 47 -5.24 -26.03 -12.79
N ARG A 48 -4.23 -25.43 -13.44
CA ARG A 48 -4.28 -25.07 -14.86
C ARG A 48 -4.01 -26.24 -15.78
N GLU A 49 -3.04 -27.07 -15.43
CA GLU A 49 -2.67 -28.26 -16.21
C GLU A 49 -3.76 -29.33 -16.18
N ASN A 50 -4.52 -29.40 -15.08
CA ASN A 50 -5.56 -30.41 -14.86
C ASN A 50 -6.99 -29.87 -15.02
N ASP A 51 -7.15 -28.60 -15.42
CA ASP A 51 -8.46 -27.93 -15.56
C ASP A 51 -9.36 -28.05 -14.32
N VAL A 52 -8.76 -27.85 -13.13
CA VAL A 52 -9.44 -27.91 -11.83
C VAL A 52 -9.65 -26.50 -11.30
N ASP A 53 -10.90 -26.15 -11.01
CA ASP A 53 -11.25 -24.84 -10.45
C ASP A 53 -11.26 -24.81 -8.91
N ASP A 54 -11.54 -25.94 -8.25
CA ASP A 54 -11.72 -26.01 -6.79
C ASP A 54 -11.02 -27.23 -6.15
N PHE A 55 -10.41 -27.01 -4.99
CA PHE A 55 -9.96 -28.06 -4.08
C PHE A 55 -10.78 -28.04 -2.79
N LYS A 56 -11.50 -29.13 -2.50
CA LYS A 56 -12.16 -29.33 -1.20
C LYS A 56 -11.14 -29.87 -0.19
N LEU A 57 -10.99 -29.20 0.95
CA LEU A 57 -10.07 -29.60 2.00
C LEU A 57 -10.80 -30.48 3.03
N GLU A 58 -10.47 -31.78 3.05
CA GLU A 58 -11.21 -32.77 3.85
C GLU A 58 -11.20 -32.51 5.36
N ASN A 59 -10.12 -31.92 5.90
CA ASN A 59 -9.92 -31.80 7.36
C ASN A 59 -10.10 -30.37 7.91
N THR A 60 -10.36 -29.38 7.07
CA THR A 60 -10.46 -27.96 7.48
C THR A 60 -11.77 -27.28 7.08
N GLY A 61 -12.67 -28.01 6.40
CA GLY A 61 -14.00 -27.52 6.03
C GLY A 61 -13.99 -26.36 5.02
N GLY A 62 -12.86 -26.16 4.33
CA GLY A 62 -12.65 -25.05 3.39
C GLY A 62 -12.53 -25.53 1.93
N THR A 63 -12.72 -24.60 0.99
CA THR A 63 -12.44 -24.81 -0.43
C THR A 63 -11.41 -23.79 -0.90
N ILE A 64 -10.41 -24.24 -1.65
CA ILE A 64 -9.46 -23.36 -2.35
C ILE A 64 -9.89 -23.28 -3.81
N SER A 65 -10.30 -22.08 -4.24
CA SER A 65 -10.80 -21.84 -5.58
C SER A 65 -9.83 -21.02 -6.41
N ARG A 66 -9.68 -21.36 -7.69
CA ARG A 66 -8.95 -20.56 -8.68
C ARG A 66 -9.88 -19.48 -9.25
N SER A 67 -9.58 -18.21 -8.95
CA SER A 67 -10.27 -17.07 -9.58
C SER A 67 -9.35 -16.42 -10.62
N VAL A 68 -9.79 -16.40 -11.87
CA VAL A 68 -9.13 -15.64 -12.95
C VAL A 68 -9.91 -14.36 -13.17
N ARG A 69 -9.29 -13.21 -12.90
CA ARG A 69 -9.87 -11.89 -13.22
C ARG A 69 -9.07 -11.24 -14.33
N THR A 70 -9.73 -10.95 -15.44
CA THR A 70 -9.22 -10.07 -16.48
C THR A 70 -9.66 -8.64 -16.14
N VAL A 71 -8.71 -7.82 -15.70
CA VAL A 71 -8.96 -6.40 -15.40
C VAL A 71 -8.30 -5.53 -16.46
N LYS A 72 -9.04 -4.53 -16.96
CA LYS A 72 -8.46 -3.50 -17.81
C LYS A 72 -7.39 -2.75 -17.00
N PRO A 73 -6.20 -2.48 -17.56
CA PRO A 73 -5.17 -1.73 -16.87
C PRO A 73 -5.70 -0.33 -16.50
N ALA A 74 -5.25 0.20 -15.36
CA ALA A 74 -5.58 1.57 -14.97
C ALA A 74 -5.08 2.54 -16.06
N LEU A 75 -5.93 3.53 -16.39
CA LEU A 75 -5.56 4.57 -17.34
C LEU A 75 -4.39 5.39 -16.75
N LYS A 76 -3.29 5.47 -17.50
CA LYS A 76 -2.13 6.25 -17.09
C LYS A 76 -2.43 7.75 -17.23
N ARG A 77 -1.90 8.57 -16.32
CA ARG A 77 -2.02 10.05 -16.39
C ARG A 77 -1.56 10.61 -17.74
N ALA A 78 -0.52 10.01 -18.34
CA ALA A 78 -0.05 10.37 -19.68
C ALA A 78 -1.13 10.11 -20.74
N THR A 79 -1.78 8.94 -20.72
CA THR A 79 -2.86 8.60 -21.65
C THR A 79 -4.04 9.57 -21.51
N ILE A 80 -4.44 9.90 -20.28
CA ILE A 80 -5.50 10.87 -20.00
C ILE A 80 -5.11 12.25 -20.56
N ARG A 81 -3.89 12.73 -20.27
CA ARG A 81 -3.41 14.04 -20.73
C ARG A 81 -3.33 14.11 -22.25
N THR A 82 -2.77 13.10 -22.91
CA THR A 82 -2.69 13.06 -24.38
C THR A 82 -4.08 13.12 -24.99
N GLN A 83 -5.05 12.37 -24.44
CA GLN A 83 -6.41 12.39 -24.95
C GLN A 83 -7.10 13.75 -24.74
N LEU A 84 -6.89 14.40 -23.59
CA LEU A 84 -7.42 15.75 -23.34
C LEU A 84 -6.78 16.79 -24.27
N LEU A 85 -5.49 16.68 -24.57
CA LEU A 85 -4.83 17.59 -25.52
C LEU A 85 -5.35 17.42 -26.95
N LEU A 86 -5.69 16.19 -27.35
CA LEU A 86 -6.30 15.91 -28.65
C LEU A 86 -7.73 16.45 -28.72
N GLU A 87 -8.53 16.23 -27.67
CA GLU A 87 -9.94 16.67 -27.60
C GLU A 87 -10.07 18.19 -27.50
N PHE A 88 -9.18 18.84 -26.75
CA PHE A 88 -9.15 20.29 -26.54
C PHE A 88 -8.03 20.97 -27.32
N ALA A 89 -7.72 20.49 -28.54
CA ALA A 89 -6.63 21.03 -29.36
C ALA A 89 -6.72 22.56 -29.56
N ASP A 90 -7.94 23.08 -29.71
CA ASP A 90 -8.22 24.51 -29.88
C ASP A 90 -8.27 25.29 -28.56
N GLN A 91 -8.27 24.61 -27.41
CA GLN A 91 -8.44 25.21 -26.07
C GLN A 91 -7.51 24.57 -25.03
N PRO A 92 -6.17 24.72 -25.16
CA PRO A 92 -5.20 24.09 -24.26
C PRO A 92 -5.39 24.50 -22.78
N GLN A 93 -5.91 25.70 -22.51
CA GLN A 93 -6.25 26.18 -21.16
C GLN A 93 -7.31 25.33 -20.44
N ARG A 94 -8.22 24.68 -21.18
CA ARG A 94 -9.22 23.78 -20.59
C ARG A 94 -8.61 22.46 -20.10
N VAL A 95 -7.49 22.04 -20.70
CA VAL A 95 -6.80 20.81 -20.29
C VAL A 95 -6.30 20.92 -18.85
N SER A 96 -5.72 22.06 -18.46
CA SER A 96 -5.29 22.30 -17.08
C SER A 96 -6.45 22.29 -16.08
N GLN A 97 -7.59 22.85 -16.48
CA GLN A 97 -8.81 22.90 -15.68
C GLN A 97 -9.36 21.49 -15.42
N VAL A 98 -9.51 20.70 -16.50
CA VAL A 98 -10.02 19.33 -16.42
C VAL A 98 -9.08 18.42 -15.63
N LEU A 99 -7.76 18.54 -15.83
CA LEU A 99 -6.79 17.76 -15.04
C LEU A 99 -6.86 18.12 -13.55
N ARG A 100 -7.03 19.40 -13.22
CA ARG A 100 -7.19 19.87 -11.84
C ARG A 100 -8.45 19.29 -11.18
N ALA A 101 -9.57 19.31 -11.91
CA ALA A 101 -10.83 18.72 -11.46
C ALA A 101 -10.74 17.20 -11.27
N ILE A 102 -10.08 16.47 -12.19
CA ILE A 102 -9.83 15.02 -12.07
C ILE A 102 -8.97 14.71 -10.84
N GLU A 103 -8.02 15.59 -10.51
CA GLU A 103 -7.13 15.47 -9.36
C GLU A 103 -7.80 15.92 -8.04
N GLY A 104 -9.05 16.40 -8.10
CA GLY A 104 -9.82 16.82 -6.92
C GLY A 104 -9.31 18.13 -6.30
N ILE A 105 -8.57 18.94 -7.06
CA ILE A 105 -8.08 20.25 -6.61
C ILE A 105 -9.17 21.27 -6.96
N PRO A 106 -9.71 22.05 -5.99
CA PRO A 106 -10.75 23.03 -6.26
C PRO A 106 -10.29 24.12 -7.25
N GLU A 107 -11.22 24.56 -8.09
CA GLU A 107 -11.01 25.54 -9.17
C GLU A 107 -10.70 26.94 -8.65
N ASP A 108 -11.25 27.28 -7.49
CA ASP A 108 -11.14 28.60 -6.90
C ASP A 108 -10.10 28.55 -5.78
N GLY A 109 -9.08 29.42 -5.86
CA GLY A 109 -8.21 29.76 -4.73
C GLY A 109 -8.95 30.48 -3.60
N GLY A 110 -10.22 30.14 -3.37
CA GLY A 110 -11.04 30.59 -2.25
C GLY A 110 -10.47 30.01 -0.97
N ALA A 111 -9.83 30.88 -0.20
CA ALA A 111 -9.40 30.66 1.16
C ALA A 111 -10.62 30.55 2.11
N ASP A 112 -11.59 29.69 1.80
CA ASP A 112 -12.64 29.31 2.74
C ASP A 112 -12.23 27.97 3.37
N ASP A 113 -11.42 28.11 4.40
CA ASP A 113 -11.47 27.43 5.70
C ASP A 113 -12.22 26.08 5.83
N VAL A 114 -12.10 25.18 4.85
CA VAL A 114 -11.85 23.79 5.17
C VAL A 114 -10.34 23.70 5.23
N GLY A 115 -9.79 24.19 6.34
CA GLY A 115 -8.40 23.95 6.67
C GLY A 115 -8.12 22.50 6.31
N SER A 116 -7.20 22.28 5.36
CA SER A 116 -6.43 21.07 5.41
C SER A 116 -5.99 21.01 6.85
N VAL A 117 -6.66 20.20 7.68
CA VAL A 117 -6.26 20.04 9.07
C VAL A 117 -4.94 19.33 8.92
N VAL A 118 -3.87 20.12 8.82
CA VAL A 118 -2.51 19.61 8.78
C VAL A 118 -2.31 19.13 10.20
N VAL A 119 -2.79 17.91 10.46
CA VAL A 119 -2.49 17.19 11.69
C VAL A 119 -0.99 16.95 11.64
N GLN A 120 -0.24 17.80 12.33
CA GLN A 120 1.18 17.60 12.53
C GLN A 120 1.34 16.33 13.36
N LYS A 121 1.69 15.24 12.68
CA LYS A 121 1.94 13.95 13.32
C LYS A 121 3.44 13.82 13.58
N GLU A 122 3.82 13.91 14.85
CA GLU A 122 5.18 13.58 15.27
C GLU A 122 5.36 12.06 15.33
N LEU A 123 6.49 11.58 14.81
CA LEU A 123 6.80 10.15 14.76
C LEU A 123 8.25 9.92 15.20
N LEU A 124 8.44 9.06 16.21
CA LEU A 124 9.77 8.56 16.55
C LEU A 124 10.25 7.64 15.43
N THR A 125 11.47 7.87 14.96
CA THR A 125 12.12 7.02 13.96
C THR A 125 13.52 6.64 14.42
N ARG A 126 13.93 5.39 14.15
CA ARG A 126 15.25 4.86 14.50
C ARG A 126 15.98 4.40 13.25
N ARG A 127 17.16 4.96 13.02
CA ARG A 127 18.11 4.49 11.99
C ARG A 127 18.95 3.37 12.59
N VAL A 128 18.97 2.22 11.93
CA VAL A 128 19.82 1.08 12.28
C VAL A 128 20.84 0.92 11.16
N ALA A 129 22.11 0.72 11.49
CA ALA A 129 23.15 0.49 10.49
C ALA A 129 22.80 -0.76 9.66
N LYS A 130 22.96 -0.68 8.34
CA LYS A 130 22.87 -1.88 7.49
C LYS A 130 24.05 -2.79 7.83
N LYS A 131 23.75 -4.03 8.20
CA LYS A 131 24.75 -5.11 8.20
C LYS A 131 25.01 -5.56 6.78
#